data_AF-A0A962HB58-F1
#
_entry.id   AF-A0A962HB58-F1
#
_cell.length_a   1.000
_cell.length_b   1.000
_cell.length_c   1.000
_cell.angle_alpha   90.00
_cell.angle_beta   90.00
_cell.angle_gamma   90.00
#
_symmetry.space_group_name_H-M   'P 1'
#
loop_
_entity.id
_entity.type
_entity.pdbx_description
1 polymer ?
#
loop_
_entity_poly.entity_id
_entity_poly.type
_entity_poly.pdbx_seq_one_letter_code
_entity_poly.pdbx_strand_id
1 'polypeptide(L)'
;MNPYGFKRLALLGSAGYRRAELPLDAAVSLIAPNNAGKTSLINALQFLLIVDRRQMDFGAHDLETSRRFYFPNNSAYILLEVALPHGSVVLGCVGKGVGHEYSYFAYRGQLDLEDYRSPGGAQVAQPQLHAHMAQRGKLVHSYSTREFTEAIFGSRRRASDNEPDITLFKLDHPSQA
;
A
#
# COMPACT_ATOMS: atom_id res chain seq x y z
N MET A 1 -5.35 13.73 -22.33
CA MET A 1 -4.53 14.05 -21.14
C MET A 1 -4.43 12.78 -20.32
N ASN A 2 -3.23 12.34 -19.93
CA ASN A 2 -3.07 11.19 -19.06
C ASN A 2 -3.02 11.72 -17.61
N PRO A 3 -4.11 11.67 -16.83
CA PRO A 3 -4.11 12.32 -15.51
C PRO A 3 -3.24 11.49 -14.55
N TYR A 4 -2.24 12.15 -13.97
CA TYR A 4 -1.52 11.66 -12.80
C TYR A 4 -2.50 11.47 -11.64
N GLY A 5 -2.20 10.53 -10.73
CA GLY A 5 -3.02 10.29 -9.55
C GLY A 5 -3.20 8.80 -9.23
N PHE A 6 -4.05 8.53 -8.25
CA PHE A 6 -4.37 7.17 -7.80
C PHE A 6 -5.15 6.42 -8.86
N LYS A 7 -4.75 5.17 -9.13
CA LYS A 7 -5.34 4.33 -10.17
C LYS A 7 -6.15 3.20 -9.60
N ARG A 8 -5.59 2.46 -8.65
CA ARG A 8 -6.24 1.28 -8.09
C ARG A 8 -5.75 0.99 -6.69
N LEU A 9 -6.69 0.71 -5.80
CA LEU A 9 -6.45 0.10 -4.50
C LEU A 9 -6.74 -1.39 -4.58
N ALA A 10 -5.85 -2.22 -4.06
CA ALA A 10 -6.07 -3.65 -3.93
C ALA A 10 -5.73 -4.15 -2.53
N LEU A 11 -6.57 -5.04 -2.01
CA LEU A 11 -6.37 -5.75 -0.74
C LEU A 11 -6.27 -7.24 -1.04
N LEU A 12 -5.23 -7.89 -0.51
CA LEU A 12 -5.03 -9.34 -0.66
C LEU A 12 -4.90 -9.97 0.73
N GLY A 13 -5.78 -10.90 1.09
CA GLY A 13 -5.79 -11.53 2.42
C GLY A 13 -5.93 -10.52 3.59
N SER A 14 -6.60 -9.39 3.36
CA SER A 14 -6.65 -8.23 4.25
C SER A 14 -8.10 -7.79 4.46
N ALA A 15 -8.44 -7.31 5.67
CA ALA A 15 -9.77 -6.80 6.02
C ALA A 15 -10.92 -7.81 5.78
N GLY A 16 -10.64 -9.10 5.95
CA GLY A 16 -11.59 -10.19 5.65
C GLY A 16 -11.72 -10.53 4.16
N TYR A 17 -11.09 -9.77 3.26
CA TYR A 17 -11.07 -10.08 1.83
C TYR A 17 -9.97 -11.06 1.49
N ARG A 18 -10.30 -12.07 0.68
CA ARG A 18 -9.27 -12.86 -0.02
C ARG A 18 -8.57 -12.01 -1.08
N ARG A 19 -9.37 -11.29 -1.88
CA ARG A 19 -8.95 -10.31 -2.88
C ARG A 19 -10.06 -9.29 -3.03
N ALA A 20 -9.71 -8.01 -3.00
CA ALA A 20 -10.59 -6.91 -3.36
C ALA A 20 -9.81 -5.90 -4.20
N GLU A 21 -10.48 -5.33 -5.20
CA GLU A 21 -9.92 -4.33 -6.09
C GLU A 21 -10.92 -3.18 -6.23
N LEU A 22 -10.41 -1.96 -6.11
CA LEU A 22 -11.19 -0.74 -6.27
C LEU A 22 -10.45 0.17 -7.27
N PRO A 23 -11.03 0.44 -8.46
CA PRO A 23 -10.52 1.51 -9.31
C PRO A 23 -10.72 2.86 -8.62
N LEU A 24 -9.72 3.73 -8.73
CA LEU A 24 -9.70 5.07 -8.14
C LEU A 24 -9.64 6.18 -9.21
N ASP A 25 -9.46 5.79 -10.48
CA ASP A 25 -9.38 6.69 -11.64
C ASP A 25 -10.72 6.88 -12.37
N ALA A 26 -11.78 6.26 -11.86
CA ALA A 26 -13.16 6.47 -12.30
C ALA A 26 -14.07 6.65 -11.07
N ALA A 27 -15.24 7.26 -11.29
CA ALA A 27 -16.27 7.29 -10.25
C ALA A 27 -16.73 5.86 -9.96
N VAL A 28 -16.50 5.38 -8.74
CA VAL A 28 -16.96 4.06 -8.29
C VAL A 28 -17.96 4.22 -7.16
N SER A 29 -19.14 3.61 -7.32
CA SER A 29 -20.10 3.44 -6.24
C SER A 29 -19.90 2.08 -5.60
N LEU A 30 -19.44 2.07 -4.35
CA LEU A 30 -19.33 0.85 -3.54
C LEU A 30 -20.71 0.50 -2.96
N ILE A 31 -21.46 -0.35 -3.66
CA ILE A 31 -22.75 -0.86 -3.19
C ILE A 31 -22.56 -2.29 -2.64
N ALA A 32 -22.74 -2.44 -1.34
CA ALA A 32 -22.74 -3.71 -0.62
C ALA A 32 -23.63 -3.56 0.62
N PRO A 33 -24.04 -4.64 1.31
CA PRO A 33 -24.74 -4.52 2.58
C PRO A 33 -23.96 -3.70 3.62
N ASN A 34 -24.65 -3.14 4.62
CA ASN A 34 -23.96 -2.53 5.77
C ASN A 34 -23.04 -3.57 6.41
N ASN A 35 -21.83 -3.16 6.79
CA ASN A 35 -20.77 -4.01 7.34
C ASN A 35 -20.16 -5.04 6.37
N ALA A 36 -20.43 -4.96 5.07
CA ALA A 36 -19.79 -5.83 4.06
C ALA A 36 -18.36 -5.40 3.65
N GLY A 37 -17.70 -4.58 4.49
CA GLY A 37 -16.29 -4.18 4.34
C GLY A 37 -16.01 -2.96 3.45
N LYS A 38 -17.03 -2.23 2.97
CA LYS A 38 -16.83 -0.99 2.17
C LYS A 38 -16.02 0.07 2.90
N THR A 39 -16.43 0.38 4.14
CA THR A 39 -15.70 1.32 5.01
C THR A 39 -14.29 0.82 5.27
N SER A 40 -14.12 -0.50 5.45
CA SER A 40 -12.80 -1.09 5.64
C SER A 40 -11.89 -0.90 4.43
N LEU A 41 -12.44 -1.06 3.23
CA LEU A 41 -11.69 -0.89 2.00
C LEU A 41 -11.23 0.56 1.80
N ILE A 42 -12.07 1.55 2.12
CA ILE A 42 -11.66 2.96 2.11
C ILE A 42 -10.64 3.27 3.21
N ASN A 43 -10.87 2.76 4.42
CA ASN A 43 -9.96 2.95 5.56
C ASN A 43 -8.58 2.33 5.32
N ALA A 44 -8.47 1.33 4.44
CA ALA A 44 -7.18 0.77 4.05
C ALA A 44 -6.23 1.81 3.43
N LEU A 45 -6.76 2.85 2.76
CA LEU A 45 -5.95 3.95 2.21
C LEU A 45 -5.18 4.71 3.29
N GLN A 46 -5.72 4.77 4.50
CA GLN A 46 -5.09 5.48 5.61
C GLN A 46 -3.69 4.91 5.89
N PHE A 47 -3.50 3.60 5.76
CA PHE A 47 -2.18 2.99 5.97
C PHE A 47 -1.10 3.53 5.03
N LEU A 48 -1.48 3.91 3.81
CA LEU A 48 -0.56 4.37 2.76
C LEU A 48 -0.48 5.89 2.64
N LEU A 49 -1.52 6.62 3.06
CA LEU A 49 -1.62 8.07 2.85
C LEU A 49 -1.58 8.90 4.15
N ILE A 50 -1.92 8.32 5.29
CA ILE A 50 -1.83 9.00 6.59
C ILE A 50 -0.48 8.70 7.23
N VAL A 51 0.27 9.77 7.44
CA VAL A 51 1.67 9.74 7.86
C VAL A 51 1.86 9.59 9.35
N ASP A 52 1.08 10.33 10.14
CA ASP A 52 1.03 10.11 11.58
C ASP A 52 0.02 9.01 11.89
N ARG A 53 0.51 7.83 12.28
CA ARG A 53 -0.33 6.70 12.68
C ARG A 53 -1.30 7.04 13.82
N ARG A 54 -1.01 8.07 14.62
CA ARG A 54 -1.89 8.56 15.69
C ARG A 54 -3.11 9.30 15.14
N GLN A 55 -3.03 9.81 13.91
CA GLN A 55 -4.12 10.47 13.20
C GLN A 55 -4.96 9.51 12.37
N MET A 56 -4.55 8.23 12.26
CA MET A 56 -5.40 7.22 11.64
C MET A 56 -6.64 7.01 12.49
N ASP A 57 -7.81 7.05 11.85
CA ASP A 57 -9.09 6.89 12.50
C ASP A 57 -9.86 5.74 11.82
N PHE A 58 -9.95 4.62 12.55
CA PHE A 58 -10.70 3.44 12.11
C PHE A 58 -12.10 3.37 12.74
N GLY A 59 -12.60 4.50 13.25
CA GLY A 59 -13.90 4.64 13.88
C GLY A 59 -13.92 4.02 15.27
N ALA A 60 -14.82 3.05 15.48
CA ALA A 60 -15.02 2.41 16.79
C ALA A 60 -13.88 1.45 17.21
N HIS A 61 -12.87 1.24 16.36
CA HIS A 61 -11.79 0.29 16.61
C HIS A 61 -10.47 1.01 16.89
N ASP A 62 -9.76 0.58 17.93
CA ASP A 62 -8.41 1.04 18.17
C ASP A 62 -7.42 0.59 17.07
N LEU A 63 -6.22 1.18 17.08
CA LEU A 63 -5.19 0.91 16.08
C LEU A 63 -4.72 -0.55 16.12
N GLU A 64 -4.68 -1.18 17.29
CA GLU A 64 -4.22 -2.56 17.44
C GLU A 64 -5.20 -3.55 16.80
N THR A 65 -6.49 -3.42 17.14
CA THR A 65 -7.59 -4.21 16.59
C THR A 65 -7.66 -4.03 15.08
N SER A 66 -7.54 -2.79 14.61
CA SER A 66 -7.51 -2.48 13.19
C SER A 66 -6.33 -3.18 12.50
N ARG A 67 -5.13 -3.11 13.07
CA ARG A 67 -3.97 -3.82 12.50
C ARG A 67 -4.15 -5.33 12.42
N ARG A 68 -4.72 -5.96 13.44
CA ARG A 68 -5.03 -7.40 13.42
C ARG A 68 -5.99 -7.76 12.27
N PHE A 69 -6.96 -6.89 12.04
CA PHE A 69 -7.97 -7.05 10.99
C PHE A 69 -7.40 -6.86 9.57
N TYR A 70 -6.54 -5.85 9.36
CA TYR A 70 -5.92 -5.59 8.05
C TYR A 70 -4.70 -6.48 7.76
N PHE A 71 -3.95 -6.89 8.78
CA PHE A 71 -2.73 -7.69 8.66
C PHE A 71 -2.80 -8.95 9.54
N PRO A 72 -3.72 -9.89 9.23
CA PRO A 72 -3.89 -11.11 10.02
C PRO A 72 -2.70 -12.08 9.92
N ASN A 73 -1.86 -11.98 8.88
CA ASN A 73 -0.71 -12.84 8.65
C ASN A 73 0.41 -12.09 7.88
N ASN A 74 1.53 -12.76 7.61
CA ASN A 74 2.69 -12.21 6.92
C ASN A 74 2.58 -12.19 5.38
N SER A 75 1.43 -12.56 4.83
CA SER A 75 1.13 -12.43 3.41
C SER A 75 0.02 -11.44 3.15
N ALA A 76 -0.62 -10.81 4.15
CA ALA A 76 -1.67 -9.83 3.92
C ALA A 76 -1.12 -8.52 3.32
N TYR A 77 -1.72 -8.05 2.22
CA TYR A 77 -1.30 -6.85 1.48
C TYR A 77 -2.38 -5.78 1.40
N ILE A 78 -1.96 -4.52 1.45
CA ILE A 78 -2.68 -3.34 0.97
C ILE A 78 -1.80 -2.67 -0.08
N LEU A 79 -2.31 -2.46 -1.29
CA LEU A 79 -1.53 -2.03 -2.46
C LEU A 79 -2.23 -0.85 -3.13
N LEU A 80 -1.47 0.19 -3.45
CA LEU A 80 -1.95 1.35 -4.18
C LEU A 80 -1.09 1.58 -5.42
N GLU A 81 -1.73 1.53 -6.59
CA GLU A 81 -1.13 1.95 -7.85
C GLU A 81 -1.31 3.45 -8.05
N VAL A 82 -0.21 4.14 -8.35
CA VAL A 82 -0.18 5.57 -8.59
C VAL A 82 0.51 5.87 -9.92
N ALA A 83 -0.12 6.68 -10.76
CA ALA A 83 0.52 7.23 -11.94
C ALA A 83 1.19 8.58 -11.60
N LEU A 84 2.51 8.63 -11.68
CA LEU A 84 3.32 9.83 -11.47
C LEU A 84 3.86 10.38 -12.81
N PRO A 85 4.37 11.63 -12.87
CA PRO A 85 4.98 12.20 -14.07
C PRO A 85 6.08 11.37 -14.72
N HIS A 86 6.74 10.53 -13.94
CA HIS A 86 7.89 9.70 -14.35
C HIS A 86 7.51 8.22 -14.56
N GLY A 87 6.21 7.90 -14.50
CA GLY A 87 5.69 6.54 -14.69
C GLY A 87 4.86 6.05 -13.51
N SER A 88 4.33 4.83 -13.63
CA SER A 88 3.58 4.20 -12.53
C SER A 88 4.50 3.69 -11.43
N VAL A 89 4.02 3.79 -10.21
CA VAL A 89 4.63 3.16 -9.03
C VAL A 89 3.55 2.41 -8.26
N VAL A 90 3.97 1.39 -7.53
CA VAL A 90 3.13 0.69 -6.56
C VAL A 90 3.66 0.97 -5.17
N LEU A 91 2.79 1.45 -4.30
CA LEU A 91 3.00 1.58 -2.87
C LEU A 91 2.32 0.42 -2.16
N GLY A 92 2.95 -0.15 -1.14
CA GLY A 92 2.40 -1.31 -0.48
C GLY A 92 2.70 -1.38 1.01
N CYS A 93 1.75 -1.94 1.74
CA CYS A 93 1.92 -2.48 3.09
C CYS A 93 1.82 -3.99 3.02
N VAL A 94 2.71 -4.68 3.73
CA VAL A 94 2.63 -6.15 3.91
C VAL A 94 2.77 -6.50 5.38
N GLY A 95 1.95 -7.44 5.85
CA GLY A 95 2.05 -7.96 7.20
C GLY A 95 3.41 -8.62 7.47
N LYS A 96 3.90 -8.50 8.70
CA LYS A 96 5.11 -9.19 9.20
C LYS A 96 4.77 -10.50 9.90
N GLY A 97 3.49 -10.78 10.14
CA GLY A 97 3.00 -11.95 10.90
C GLY A 97 3.10 -11.78 12.40
N VAL A 98 4.28 -11.42 12.92
CA VAL A 98 4.49 -11.23 14.37
C VAL A 98 3.80 -9.93 14.84
N GLY A 99 2.98 -10.04 15.90
CA GLY A 99 2.30 -8.90 16.52
C GLY A 99 1.36 -8.13 15.59
N HIS A 100 0.99 -8.71 14.44
CA HIS A 100 0.20 -8.04 13.40
C HIS A 100 0.83 -6.69 12.98
N GLU A 101 2.16 -6.62 13.03
CA GLU A 101 2.94 -5.52 12.48
C GLU A 101 2.92 -5.59 10.94
N TYR A 102 3.25 -4.48 10.30
CA TYR A 102 3.39 -4.40 8.85
C TYR A 102 4.62 -3.58 8.47
N SER A 103 5.07 -3.74 7.22
CA SER A 103 6.17 -2.98 6.62
C SER A 103 5.71 -2.32 5.33
N TYR A 104 6.27 -1.14 5.07
CA TYR A 104 6.09 -0.42 3.81
C TYR A 104 7.06 -0.91 2.76
N PHE A 105 6.61 -0.89 1.51
CA PHE A 105 7.46 -1.11 0.36
C PHE A 105 6.94 -0.34 -0.87
N ALA A 106 7.80 -0.16 -1.87
CA ALA A 106 7.42 0.36 -3.16
C ALA A 106 8.27 -0.22 -4.30
N TYR A 107 7.74 -0.15 -5.53
CA TYR A 107 8.48 -0.46 -6.75
C TYR A 107 7.95 0.33 -7.95
N ARG A 108 8.76 0.41 -9.01
CA ARG A 108 8.38 1.01 -10.30
C ARG A 108 7.58 0.03 -11.15
N GLY A 109 6.52 0.51 -11.79
CA GLY A 109 5.67 -0.27 -12.70
C GLY A 109 4.20 -0.24 -12.30
N GLN A 110 3.41 -0.96 -13.07
CA GLN A 110 1.98 -1.14 -12.81
C GLN A 110 1.76 -2.28 -11.82
N LEU A 111 0.64 -2.20 -11.11
CA LEU A 111 0.22 -3.25 -10.21
C LEU A 111 -0.25 -4.46 -11.02
N ASP A 112 0.34 -5.62 -10.76
CA ASP A 112 -0.16 -6.90 -11.21
C ASP A 112 -0.34 -7.77 -9.97
N LEU A 113 -1.56 -8.27 -9.75
CA LEU A 113 -1.88 -9.07 -8.57
C LEU A 113 -1.38 -10.50 -8.68
N GLU A 114 -1.13 -11.00 -9.90
CA GLU A 114 -0.56 -12.34 -10.09
C GLU A 114 0.92 -12.38 -9.68
N ASP A 115 1.60 -11.24 -9.62
CA ASP A 115 2.96 -11.15 -9.07
C ASP A 115 3.03 -11.44 -7.57
N TYR A 116 1.90 -11.38 -6.86
CA TYR A 116 1.79 -11.69 -5.43
C TYR A 116 1.40 -13.14 -5.18
N ARG A 117 1.45 -13.99 -6.22
CA ARG A 117 1.15 -15.42 -6.12
C ARG A 117 2.38 -16.25 -6.44
N SER A 118 2.69 -17.17 -5.54
CA SER A 118 3.66 -18.24 -5.78
C SER A 118 3.19 -19.16 -6.91
N PRO A 119 4.11 -19.93 -7.55
CA PRO A 119 3.73 -20.91 -8.57
C PRO A 119 2.68 -21.93 -8.10
N GLY A 120 2.64 -22.24 -6.80
CA GLY A 120 1.62 -23.10 -6.19
C GLY A 120 0.27 -22.43 -5.94
N GLY A 121 0.08 -21.18 -6.37
CA GLY A 121 -1.16 -20.41 -6.22
C GLY A 121 -1.37 -19.75 -4.86
N ALA A 122 -0.49 -20.04 -3.87
CA ALA A 122 -0.49 -19.39 -2.57
C ALA A 122 0.04 -17.96 -2.66
N GLN A 123 -0.49 -17.07 -1.83
CA GLN A 123 -0.04 -15.69 -1.75
C GLN A 123 1.40 -15.64 -1.21
N VAL A 124 2.25 -14.81 -1.83
CA VAL A 124 3.63 -14.62 -1.40
C VAL A 124 3.64 -14.04 0.01
N ALA A 125 4.55 -14.52 0.86
CA ALA A 125 4.68 -14.07 2.23
C ALA A 125 5.99 -13.28 2.42
N GLN A 126 6.09 -12.54 3.52
CA GLN A 126 7.39 -12.11 4.02
C GLN A 126 8.12 -13.28 4.69
N PRO A 127 9.45 -13.41 4.50
CA PRO A 127 10.37 -12.46 3.84
C PRO A 127 10.57 -12.65 2.32
N GLN A 128 9.82 -13.54 1.66
CA GLN A 128 10.09 -13.95 0.27
C GLN A 128 9.76 -12.88 -0.79
N LEU A 129 8.99 -11.85 -0.43
CA LEU A 129 8.52 -10.80 -1.35
C LEU A 129 9.61 -10.24 -2.25
N HIS A 130 10.76 -9.84 -1.68
CA HIS A 130 11.86 -9.21 -2.42
C HIS A 130 12.42 -10.11 -3.52
N ALA A 131 12.83 -11.32 -3.15
CA ALA A 131 13.40 -12.28 -4.09
C ALA A 131 12.37 -12.70 -5.16
N HIS A 132 11.12 -12.86 -4.75
CA HIS A 132 10.03 -13.25 -5.65
C HIS A 132 9.72 -12.19 -6.71
N MET A 133 9.70 -10.91 -6.31
CA MET A 133 9.45 -9.78 -7.21
C MET A 133 10.66 -9.51 -8.11
N ALA A 134 11.88 -9.70 -7.61
CA ALA A 134 13.09 -9.56 -8.43
C ALA A 134 13.11 -10.53 -9.61
N GLN A 135 12.64 -11.77 -9.44
CA GLN A 135 12.47 -12.75 -10.52
C GLN A 135 11.48 -12.30 -11.60
N ARG A 136 10.61 -11.32 -11.30
CA ARG A 136 9.65 -10.71 -12.21
C ARG A 136 10.11 -9.34 -12.72
N GLY A 137 11.39 -8.99 -12.50
CA GLY A 137 11.95 -7.70 -12.90
C GLY A 137 11.45 -6.52 -12.06
N LYS A 138 10.79 -6.76 -10.92
CA LYS A 138 10.30 -5.73 -10.02
C LYS A 138 11.25 -5.57 -8.83
N LEU A 139 11.97 -4.46 -8.80
CA LEU A 139 12.87 -4.12 -7.70
C LEU A 139 12.08 -3.49 -6.55
N VAL A 140 11.85 -4.27 -5.49
CA VAL A 140 11.14 -3.83 -4.29
C VAL A 140 12.11 -3.09 -3.36
N HIS A 141 11.68 -1.93 -2.87
CA HIS A 141 12.36 -1.18 -1.82
C HIS A 141 11.51 -1.18 -0.57
N SER A 142 12.10 -1.51 0.58
CA SER A 142 11.40 -1.47 1.88
C SER A 142 11.70 -0.18 2.62
N TYR A 143 10.72 0.28 3.39
CA TYR A 143 10.82 1.53 4.13
C TYR A 143 10.40 1.31 5.59
N SER A 144 11.11 1.96 6.52
CA SER A 144 10.54 2.27 7.83
C SER A 144 9.37 3.26 7.66
N THR A 145 8.53 3.39 8.69
CA THR A 145 7.43 4.38 8.68
C THR A 145 7.94 5.78 8.37
N ARG A 146 9.07 6.16 8.98
CA ARG A 146 9.67 7.47 8.78
C ARG A 146 10.14 7.67 7.34
N GLU A 147 10.90 6.72 6.80
CA GLU A 147 11.42 6.84 5.42
C GLU A 147 10.29 6.85 4.39
N PHE A 148 9.24 6.06 4.60
CA PHE A 148 8.09 6.01 3.71
C PHE A 148 7.36 7.36 3.67
N THR A 149 7.11 7.93 4.85
CA THR A 149 6.55 9.27 5.02
C THR A 149 7.38 10.34 4.30
N GLU A 150 8.68 10.37 4.56
CA GLU A 150 9.56 11.40 3.97
C GLU A 150 9.64 11.24 2.45
N ALA A 151 9.57 10.00 1.93
CA ALA A 151 9.55 9.73 0.50
C ALA A 151 8.24 10.16 -0.17
N ILE A 152 7.08 9.94 0.46
CA ILE A 152 5.77 10.37 -0.06
C ILE A 152 5.64 11.90 -0.13
N PHE A 153 6.26 12.63 0.80
CA PHE A 153 6.25 14.10 0.83
C PHE A 153 7.44 14.75 0.08
N GLY A 154 8.33 13.95 -0.50
CA GLY A 154 9.49 14.45 -1.23
C GLY A 154 10.53 15.14 -0.36
N SER A 155 10.50 14.94 0.97
CA SER A 155 11.48 15.50 1.91
C SER A 155 12.72 14.62 2.08
N ARG A 156 12.73 13.42 1.49
CA ARG A 156 13.87 12.49 1.47
C ARG A 156 14.57 12.46 0.13
N ARG A 157 15.90 12.50 0.16
CA ARG A 157 16.73 12.15 -1.00
C ARG A 157 16.76 10.63 -1.17
N ARG A 158 16.51 10.16 -2.40
CA ARG A 158 16.61 8.73 -2.74
C ARG A 158 18.00 8.18 -2.38
N ALA A 159 18.03 6.99 -1.79
CA ALA A 159 19.26 6.33 -1.37
C ALA A 159 20.05 5.76 -2.56
N SER A 160 19.38 5.48 -3.68
CA SER A 160 20.01 5.06 -4.94
C SER A 160 19.16 5.46 -6.15
N ASP A 161 19.75 5.47 -7.34
CA ASP A 161 19.02 5.75 -8.59
C ASP A 161 17.93 4.72 -8.90
N ASN A 162 18.13 3.49 -8.44
CA ASN A 162 17.20 2.38 -8.59
C ASN A 162 15.99 2.48 -7.65
N GLU A 163 16.03 3.37 -6.64
CA GLU A 163 14.89 3.63 -5.79
C GLU A 163 13.77 4.36 -6.57
N PRO A 164 12.51 3.92 -6.48
CA PRO A 164 11.40 4.64 -7.09
C PRO A 164 11.26 6.04 -6.48
N ASP A 165 10.98 7.03 -7.32
CA ASP A 165 10.44 8.30 -6.83
C ASP A 165 8.96 8.09 -6.55
N ILE A 166 8.58 8.16 -5.27
CA ILE A 166 7.21 7.95 -4.79
C ILE A 166 6.60 9.22 -4.21
N THR A 167 7.14 10.38 -4.57
CA THR A 167 6.63 11.68 -4.11
C THR A 167 5.21 11.89 -4.62
N LEU A 168 4.23 11.86 -3.71
CA LEU A 168 2.81 12.09 -4.00
C LEU A 168 2.41 13.53 -3.72
N PHE A 169 2.88 14.07 -2.60
CA PHE A 169 2.51 15.39 -2.12
C PHE A 169 3.73 16.31 -2.23
N LYS A 170 3.64 17.32 -3.10
CA LYS A 170 4.60 18.42 -3.10
C LYS A 170 4.08 19.48 -2.12
N LEU A 171 4.72 19.58 -0.96
CA LEU A 171 4.42 20.61 0.01
C LEU A 171 5.26 21.85 -0.29
N ASP A 172 4.62 22.99 -0.55
CA ASP A 172 5.32 24.28 -0.68
C ASP A 172 5.81 24.80 0.70
N HIS A 173 5.27 24.27 1.81
CA HIS A 173 5.64 24.62 3.18
C HIS A 173 5.70 23.39 4.11
N PRO A 174 6.86 22.71 4.22
CA PRO A 174 7.01 21.49 5.02
C PRO A 174 6.96 21.70 6.55
N SER A 175 6.91 22.95 7.04
CA SER A 175 6.94 23.28 8.48
C SER A 175 5.60 23.20 9.20
N GLN A 176 4.53 22.73 8.54
CA GLN A 176 3.18 22.61 9.13
C GLN A 176 2.62 21.18 9.13
N ALA A 177 3.44 20.17 8.81
CA ALA A 177 3.07 18.75 8.88
C ALA A 177 3.55 18.10 10.18
#